data_AF-A0A822F304-F1
#
_entry.id   AF-A0A822F304-F1
#
_cell.length_a   1.000
_cell.length_b   1.000
_cell.length_c   1.000
_cell.angle_alpha   90.00
_cell.angle_beta   90.00
_cell.angle_gamma   90.00
#
_symmetry.space_group_name_H-M   'P 1'
#
loop_
_entity.id
_entity.type
_entity.pdbx_description
1 polymer ?
#
loop_
_entity_poly.entity_id
_entity_poly.type
_entity_poly.pdbx_seq_one_letter_code
_entity_poly.pdbx_strand_id
1 'polypeptide(L)' 'PNGKQFDVGSGLTMDQRRKAPKIGSVITFKFQELSNNGHPRFPVFLRVRTDLTWNDVLEAAKTKKPMSVIQKIIPSTKLS' A
#
# COMPACT_ATOMS: atom_id res chain seq x y z
N PRO A 1 8.11 3.21 -6.35
CA PRO A 1 6.70 2.95 -5.97
C PRO A 1 5.95 2.32 -7.14
N ASN A 2 4.86 1.58 -6.89
CA ASN A 2 4.13 0.82 -7.92
C ASN A 2 3.15 1.66 -8.78
N GLY A 3 3.13 2.99 -8.61
CA GLY A 3 2.32 3.90 -9.42
C GLY A 3 0.81 3.83 -9.20
N LYS A 4 0.33 3.10 -8.19
CA LYS A 4 -1.11 2.91 -7.95
C LYS A 4 -1.65 3.93 -6.97
N GLN A 5 -2.86 4.41 -7.25
CA GLN A 5 -3.62 5.31 -6.39
C GLN A 5 -4.83 4.55 -5.85
N PHE A 6 -5.10 4.70 -4.55
CA PHE A 6 -6.24 4.11 -3.86
C PHE A 6 -6.50 4.87 -2.57
N ASP A 7 -7.74 4.82 -2.10
CA ASP A 7 -8.16 5.51 -0.88
C ASP A 7 -7.98 4.63 0.36
N VAL A 8 -7.70 5.26 1.50
CA VAL A 8 -7.62 4.60 2.82
C VAL A 8 -8.56 5.31 3.79
N GLY A 9 -9.80 4.81 3.89
CA GLY A 9 -10.83 5.38 4.76
C GLY A 9 -10.93 4.75 6.15
N SER A 10 -10.35 3.58 6.36
CA SER A 10 -10.49 2.77 7.58
C SER A 10 -9.23 2.79 8.44
N GLY A 11 -9.38 2.57 9.76
CA GLY A 11 -8.25 2.50 10.70
C GLY A 11 -7.79 3.84 11.30
N LEU A 12 -8.37 4.95 10.85
CA LEU A 12 -8.12 6.28 11.43
C LEU A 12 -8.97 6.50 12.68
N THR A 13 -8.34 7.01 13.74
CA THR A 13 -9.06 7.49 14.93
C THR A 13 -9.81 8.78 14.65
N MET A 14 -10.78 9.14 15.49
CA MET A 14 -11.52 10.40 15.33
C MET A 14 -10.60 11.63 15.37
N ASP A 15 -9.57 11.62 16.23
CA ASP A 15 -8.59 12.70 16.30
C ASP A 15 -7.75 12.79 15.02
N GLN A 16 -7.35 11.66 14.45
CA GLN A 16 -6.65 11.62 13.17
C GLN A 16 -7.53 12.07 12.00
N ARG A 17 -8.85 11.87 12.07
CA ARG A 17 -9.79 12.41 11.07
C ARG A 17 -9.92 13.91 11.18
N ARG A 18 -9.99 14.45 12.41
CA ARG A 18 -10.01 15.90 12.66
C ARG A 18 -8.68 16.56 12.28
N LYS A 19 -7.56 15.88 12.51
CA LYS A 19 -6.20 16.30 12.17
C LYS A 19 -5.59 15.32 11.17
N ALA A 20 -6.09 15.39 9.94
CA ALA A 20 -5.63 14.53 8.86
C ALA A 20 -4.09 14.65 8.68
N PRO A 21 -3.40 13.54 8.32
CA PRO A 21 -2.00 13.60 7.95
C PRO A 21 -1.78 14.63 6.84
N LYS A 22 -0.69 15.40 6.92
CA LYS A 22 -0.36 16.40 5.91
C LYS A 22 -0.15 15.74 4.55
N ILE A 23 -0.54 16.43 3.48
CA ILE A 23 -0.25 16.00 2.12
C ILE A 23 1.26 15.77 1.97
N GLY A 24 1.64 14.65 1.36
CA GLY A 24 3.04 14.22 1.22
C GLY A 24 3.59 13.40 2.40
N SER A 25 2.83 13.24 3.49
CA SER A 25 3.23 12.34 4.60
C SER A 25 3.28 10.89 4.13
N VAL A 26 4.31 10.16 4.57
CA VAL A 26 4.41 8.71 4.35
C VAL A 26 3.59 7.99 5.43
N ILE A 27 2.78 7.02 5.04
CA ILE A 27 1.99 6.20 5.96
C ILE A 27 2.30 4.73 5.78
N THR A 28 2.04 3.94 6.83
CA THR A 28 1.95 2.49 6.73
C THR A 28 0.49 2.08 6.80
N PHE A 29 0.10 1.17 5.92
CA PHE A 29 -1.23 0.57 5.87
C PHE A 29 -1.10 -0.94 5.76
N LYS A 30 -2.15 -1.67 6.13
CA LYS A 30 -2.31 -3.10 5.85
C LYS A 30 -3.49 -3.33 4.91
N PHE A 31 -3.49 -4.46 4.24
CA PHE A 31 -4.57 -4.92 3.37
C PHE A 31 -4.65 -6.44 3.44
N GLN A 32 -5.78 -7.02 3.03
CA GLN A 32 -5.99 -8.47 3.10
C GLN A 32 -5.52 -9.17 1.84
N GLU A 33 -5.92 -8.64 0.68
CA GLU A 33 -5.61 -9.22 -0.62
C GLU A 33 -5.40 -8.11 -1.66
N LEU A 34 -4.88 -8.48 -2.82
CA LEU A 34 -4.80 -7.62 -3.99
C LEU A 34 -5.93 -7.96 -4.95
N SER A 35 -6.52 -6.95 -5.60
CA SER A 35 -7.44 -7.17 -6.72
C SER A 35 -6.70 -7.71 -7.94
N ASN A 36 -7.43 -8.15 -8.97
CA ASN A 36 -6.86 -8.61 -10.25
C ASN A 36 -5.96 -7.54 -10.89
N ASN A 37 -6.31 -6.27 -10.72
CA ASN A 37 -5.53 -5.13 -11.20
C ASN A 37 -4.41 -4.73 -10.21
N GLY A 38 -4.20 -5.53 -9.16
CA GLY A 38 -3.21 -5.39 -8.10
C GLY A 38 -3.41 -4.19 -7.18
N HIS A 39 -4.65 -3.75 -6.97
CA HIS A 39 -4.98 -2.73 -5.96
C HIS A 39 -5.22 -3.40 -4.59
N PRO A 40 -4.74 -2.83 -3.48
CA PRO A 40 -5.03 -3.35 -2.15
C PRO A 40 -6.54 -3.36 -1.88
N ARG A 41 -7.07 -4.49 -1.40
CA ARG A 41 -8.47 -4.60 -0.93
C ARG A 41 -8.56 -4.41 0.57
N PHE A 42 -9.57 -3.62 0.96
CA PHE A 42 -9.82 -3.22 2.34
C PHE A 42 -8.57 -2.65 3.02
N PRO A 43 -7.95 -1.59 2.46
CA PRO A 43 -6.79 -0.99 3.08
C PRO A 43 -7.18 -0.35 4.43
N VAL A 44 -6.36 -0.61 5.45
CA VAL A 44 -6.54 -0.09 6.79
C VAL A 44 -5.29 0.71 7.18
N PHE A 45 -5.50 1.97 7.52
CA PHE A 45 -4.47 2.84 8.06
C PHE A 45 -3.90 2.25 9.35
N LEU A 46 -2.57 2.25 9.49
CA LEU A 46 -1.90 1.85 10.73
C LEU A 46 -1.26 3.03 11.42
N ARG A 47 -0.38 3.76 10.72
CA ARG A 47 0.34 4.90 11.30
C ARG A 47 0.94 5.83 10.27
N VAL A 48 1.21 7.06 10.68
CA VAL A 48 2.12 7.97 9.98
C VAL A 48 3.56 7.54 10.26
N ARG A 49 4.42 7.62 9.24
CA ARG A 49 5.87 7.42 9.37
C ARG A 49 6.54 8.78 9.55
N THR A 50 7.02 9.04 10.76
CA THR A 50 7.85 10.21 11.07
C THR A 50 9.34 9.95 10.83
N ASP A 51 9.70 8.69 10.65
CA ASP A 51 11.05 8.17 10.47
C ASP A 51 11.45 8.01 8.99
N LEU A 52 10.53 8.25 8.06
CA LEU A 52 10.75 8.10 6.62
C LEU A 52 10.27 9.33 5.86
N THR A 53 11.07 9.76 4.91
CA THR A 53 10.67 10.75 3.89
C THR A 53 10.19 10.05 2.62
N TRP A 54 9.53 10.81 1.73
CA TRP A 54 9.18 10.28 0.41
C TRP A 54 10.41 9.84 -0.40
N ASN A 55 11.54 10.52 -0.25
CA ASN A 55 12.76 10.17 -0.97
C ASN A 55 13.30 8.80 -0.51
N ASP A 56 13.27 8.52 0.79
CA ASP A 56 13.69 7.22 1.33
C ASP A 56 12.83 6.08 0.78
N VAL A 57 11.52 6.34 0.60
CA VAL A 57 10.60 5.39 -0.04
C VAL A 57 10.96 5.15 -1.51
N LEU A 58 11.37 6.19 -2.24
CA LEU A 58 11.81 6.07 -3.63
C LEU A 58 13.08 5.22 -3.72
N GLU A 59 14.09 5.47 -2.90
CA GLU A 59 15.33 4.69 -2.87
C GLU A 59 15.07 3.23 -2.51
N ALA A 60 14.26 2.97 -1.48
CA ALA A 60 13.88 1.61 -1.10
C ALA A 60 13.11 0.86 -2.21
N ALA A 61 12.31 1.58 -3.01
CA ALA A 61 11.58 0.98 -4.12
C ALA A 61 12.45 0.64 -5.33
N LYS A 62 13.64 1.24 -5.48
CA LYS A 62 14.59 0.85 -6.54
C LYS A 62 15.20 -0.52 -6.26
N THR A 63 15.42 -0.84 -4.98
CA THR A 63 16.12 -2.07 -4.57
C THR A 63 15.19 -3.26 -4.37
N LYS A 64 13.91 -3.03 -4.03
CA LYS A 64 12.94 -4.09 -3.73
C LYS A 64 11.82 -4.15 -4.76
N LYS A 65 11.59 -5.33 -5.35
CA LYS A 65 10.44 -5.56 -6.24
C LYS A 65 9.15 -5.33 -5.45
N PRO A 66 8.24 -4.43 -5.88
CA PRO A 66 7.03 -4.13 -5.13
C PRO A 66 6.10 -5.36 -5.09
N MET A 67 5.51 -5.60 -3.93
CA MET A 67 4.64 -6.75 -3.66
C MET A 67 3.45 -6.86 -4.63
N SER A 68 2.99 -5.73 -5.19
CA SER A 68 1.93 -5.67 -6.20
C SER A 68 2.32 -6.19 -7.59
N VAL A 69 3.61 -6.42 -7.85
CA VAL A 69 4.16 -6.94 -9.12
C VAL A 69 4.53 -8.42 -8.99
N ILE A 70 4.37 -9.01 -7.80
CA ILE A 70 4.36 -10.45 -7.63
C ILE A 70 2.97 -10.92 -8.06
N GLN A 71 2.73 -10.92 -9.38
CA GLN A 71 1.55 -11.58 -9.92
C GLN A 71 1.60 -13.05 -9.48
N LYS A 72 0.45 -13.49 -8.95
CA LYS A 72 0.08 -14.87 -8.68
C LYS A 72 0.65 -15.74 -9.80
N ILE A 73 1.67 -16.56 -9.50
CA ILE A 73 1.97 -17.73 -10.31
C ILE A 73 0.71 -18.59 -10.13
N ILE A 74 -0.27 -18.43 -11.01
CA ILE A 74 -1.37 -19.37 -11.14
C ILE A 74 -0.72 -20.54 -11.88
N PRO A 75 -0.45 -21.70 -11.25
CA PRO A 75 -0.14 -22.87 -12.03
C PRO A 75 -1.36 -23.09 -12.93
N SER A 76 -1.18 -22.98 -14.25
CA SER A 76 -2.19 -23.41 -15.20
C SER A 76 -2.36 -24.90 -14.97
N THR A 77 -3.37 -25.28 -14.18
CA THR A 77 -3.84 -26.66 -14.12
C THR A 77 -4.15 -27.07 -15.54
N LYS A 78 -3.33 -27.97 -16.10
CA LYS A 78 -3.64 -28.73 -17.31
C LYS A 78 -5.05 -29.29 -17.13
N LEU A 79 -5.97 -28.88 -17.97
CA LEU A 79 -7.18 -29.64 -18.22
C LEU A 79 -6.76 -30.77 -19.17
N SER A 80 -7.01 -32.01 -18.74
CA SER A 80 -6.70 -33.26 -19.46
C SER A 80 -7.33 -33.31 -20.84
#